data_AF-A0A954MVJ8-F1
#
_entry.id   AF-A0A954MVJ8-F1
#
_cell.length_a   1.000
_cell.length_b   1.000
_cell.length_c   1.000
_cell.angle_alpha   90.00
_cell.angle_beta   90.00
_cell.angle_gamma   90.00
#
_symmetry.space_group_name_H-M   'P 1'
#
loop_
_entity.id
_entity.type
_entity.pdbx_description
1 polymer ?
#
loop_
_entity_poly.entity_id
_entity_poly.type
_entity_poly.pdbx_seq_one_letter_code
_entity_poly.pdbx_strand_id
1 'polypeptide(L)'
;MIHTCFGWYFILKKACTEIRFDFLKIAEFLLVSVLFLGLAHYLARSFLPRSENVRIWRFRNSVSMLLGLFASFAAGLAFVGTVHQVGWLAQEPKIFHGMRDASDRTSSRNNLFSMGLAAHNYHDRWNFFPAGGSLFARGVPGHSWQTELLPFIDHQALFSQIDLQQPWFARKNQQPFATEIYYFKSAAINRMSHEVRTGYAVSHYAENSRLTSFGKPISLNEIRDGMSTTLFAGEVISNFKPWGDPTNRRDPALGLNSSPEGFGGPWKNASTGFLLGDGTARYISNNIDPKILKALATPDGGEAVGEF
;
A
#
# COMPACT_ATOMS: atom_id res chain seq x y z
N MET A 1 -4.73 10.32 -20.81
CA MET A 1 -3.53 9.79 -21.52
C MET A 1 -2.79 10.85 -22.34
N ILE A 2 -3.47 11.75 -23.08
CA ILE A 2 -2.78 12.75 -23.93
C ILE A 2 -1.93 13.76 -23.11
N HIS A 3 -2.38 14.18 -21.92
CA HIS A 3 -1.61 15.09 -21.07
C HIS A 3 -0.27 14.52 -20.56
N THR A 4 -0.17 13.20 -20.36
CA THR A 4 1.05 12.57 -19.86
C THR A 4 2.14 12.48 -20.92
N CYS A 5 1.79 12.37 -22.20
CA CYS A 5 2.76 12.32 -23.30
C CYS A 5 3.21 13.70 -23.82
N PHE A 6 2.43 14.75 -23.61
CA PHE A 6 2.71 16.11 -24.13
C PHE A 6 2.99 17.18 -23.05
N GLY A 7 3.04 16.80 -21.78
CA GLY A 7 3.31 17.75 -20.68
C GLY A 7 4.64 18.52 -20.82
N TRP A 8 5.65 17.90 -21.42
CA TRP A 8 6.96 18.51 -21.68
C TRP A 8 6.89 19.73 -22.62
N TYR A 9 5.94 19.76 -23.56
CA TYR A 9 5.76 20.88 -24.49
C TYR A 9 5.38 22.18 -23.76
N PHE A 10 4.50 22.11 -22.76
CA PHE A 10 4.08 23.28 -21.99
C PHE A 10 5.21 23.83 -21.11
N ILE A 11 6.03 22.93 -20.55
CA ILE A 11 7.22 23.31 -19.78
C ILE A 11 8.23 24.01 -20.68
N LEU A 12 8.52 23.45 -21.85
CA LEU A 12 9.42 24.07 -22.83
C LEU A 12 8.88 25.43 -23.30
N LYS A 13 7.58 25.52 -23.61
CA LYS A 13 6.95 26.77 -24.02
C LYS A 13 7.11 27.86 -22.96
N LYS A 14 6.87 27.53 -21.68
CA LYS A 14 7.03 28.47 -20.57
C LYS A 14 8.50 28.86 -20.35
N ALA A 15 9.40 27.88 -20.38
CA ALA A 15 10.84 28.15 -20.29
C ALA A 15 11.29 29.09 -21.41
N CYS A 16 10.89 28.82 -22.66
CA CYS A 16 11.21 29.67 -23.81
C CYS A 16 10.69 31.11 -23.68
N THR A 17 9.52 31.32 -23.06
CA THR A 17 9.00 32.68 -22.83
C THR A 17 9.75 33.46 -21.73
N GLU A 18 10.46 32.77 -20.85
CA GLU A 18 11.23 33.38 -19.76
C GLU A 18 12.72 33.59 -20.12
N ILE A 19 13.19 33.03 -21.24
CA ILE A 19 14.56 33.24 -21.73
C ILE A 19 14.72 34.71 -22.14
N ARG A 20 15.57 35.43 -21.42
CA ARG A 20 16.05 36.75 -21.81
C ARG A 20 17.38 36.60 -22.54
N PHE A 21 17.40 36.95 -23.82
CA PHE A 21 18.63 36.94 -24.61
C PHE A 21 19.51 38.13 -24.24
N ASP A 22 20.71 37.84 -23.78
CA ASP A 22 21.76 38.84 -23.59
C ASP A 22 22.67 38.80 -24.82
N PHE A 23 22.38 39.67 -25.78
CA PHE A 23 23.08 39.69 -27.07
C PHE A 23 24.57 39.97 -26.93
N LEU A 24 25.00 40.69 -25.89
CA LEU A 24 26.40 40.97 -25.64
C LEU A 24 27.14 39.68 -25.25
N LYS A 25 26.57 38.89 -24.34
CA LYS A 25 27.14 37.59 -23.94
C LYS A 25 27.17 36.58 -25.09
N ILE A 26 26.16 36.60 -25.95
CA ILE A 26 26.13 35.76 -27.16
C ILE A 26 27.29 36.16 -28.08
N ALA A 27 27.49 37.45 -28.30
CA ALA A 27 28.58 37.95 -29.14
C ALA A 27 29.96 37.60 -28.56
N GLU A 28 30.17 37.77 -27.26
CA GLU A 28 31.40 37.37 -26.57
C GLU A 28 31.67 35.87 -26.71
N PHE A 29 30.66 35.02 -26.51
CA PHE A 29 30.78 33.58 -26.67
C PHE A 29 31.16 33.18 -28.10
N LEU A 30 30.54 33.79 -29.10
CA LEU A 30 30.86 33.54 -30.51
C LEU A 30 32.30 33.99 -30.83
N LEU A 31 32.72 35.15 -30.34
CA LEU A 31 34.07 35.66 -30.53
C LEU A 31 35.12 34.70 -29.93
N VAL A 32 34.93 34.29 -28.67
CA VAL A 32 35.84 33.34 -28.00
C VAL A 32 35.89 32.01 -28.74
N SER A 33 34.74 31.53 -29.23
CA SER A 33 34.67 30.27 -29.99
C SER A 33 35.45 30.34 -31.31
N VAL A 34 35.37 31.47 -32.02
CA VAL A 34 36.13 31.70 -33.25
C VAL A 34 37.63 31.79 -32.97
N LEU A 35 38.02 32.53 -31.93
CA LEU A 35 39.43 32.65 -31.52
C LEU A 35 40.01 31.28 -31.11
N PHE A 36 39.25 30.50 -30.35
CA PHE A 36 39.65 29.15 -29.96
C PHE A 36 39.77 28.22 -31.17
N LEU A 37 38.84 28.27 -32.13
CA LEU A 37 38.92 27.49 -33.36
C LEU A 37 40.18 27.83 -34.16
N GLY A 38 40.49 29.12 -34.30
CA GLY A 38 41.68 29.61 -34.98
C GLY A 38 42.96 29.13 -34.30
N LEU A 39 43.04 29.26 -32.98
CA LEU A 39 44.18 28.81 -32.18
C LEU A 39 44.37 27.30 -32.24
N ALA A 40 43.30 26.52 -32.05
CA ALA A 40 43.34 25.05 -32.12
C ALA A 40 43.78 24.58 -33.52
N HIS A 41 43.30 25.24 -34.59
CA HIS A 41 43.73 24.94 -35.95
C HIS A 41 45.21 25.25 -36.18
N TYR A 42 45.68 26.41 -35.70
CA TYR A 42 47.07 26.82 -35.78
C TYR A 42 47.99 25.83 -35.04
N LEU A 43 47.66 25.49 -33.79
CA LEU A 43 48.43 24.57 -32.96
C LEU A 43 48.45 23.15 -33.55
N ALA A 44 47.30 22.63 -34.01
CA ALA A 44 47.25 21.33 -34.67
C ALA A 44 48.17 21.29 -35.90
N ARG A 45 48.24 22.39 -36.67
CA ARG A 45 49.11 22.45 -37.84
C ARG A 45 50.60 22.62 -37.48
N SER A 46 50.92 23.29 -36.38
CA SER A 46 52.31 23.56 -35.98
C SER A 46 52.96 22.41 -35.22
N PHE A 47 52.19 21.61 -34.47
CA PHE A 47 52.72 20.55 -33.60
C PHE A 47 52.55 19.13 -34.15
N LEU A 48 51.74 18.91 -35.20
CA LEU A 48 51.65 17.59 -35.83
C LEU A 48 52.90 17.31 -36.68
N PRO A 49 53.62 16.19 -36.46
CA PRO A 49 54.86 15.87 -37.16
C PRO A 49 54.61 15.70 -38.67
N ARG A 50 55.41 16.39 -39.48
CA ARG A 50 55.46 16.18 -40.93
C ARG A 50 56.17 14.85 -41.23
N SER A 51 55.39 13.78 -41.32
CA SER A 51 55.83 12.49 -41.88
C SER A 51 55.21 12.30 -43.27
N GLU A 52 55.93 11.63 -44.18
CA GLU A 52 55.58 11.49 -45.60
C GLU A 52 54.20 10.84 -45.86
N ASN A 53 53.62 10.14 -44.86
CA ASN A 53 52.33 9.46 -44.98
C ASN A 53 51.19 10.09 -44.14
N VAL A 54 51.37 11.27 -43.55
CA VAL A 54 50.35 11.89 -42.67
C VAL A 54 49.46 12.89 -43.43
N ARG A 55 48.14 12.69 -43.36
CA ARG A 55 47.13 13.62 -43.92
C ARG A 55 47.27 15.01 -43.28
N ILE A 56 47.43 16.05 -44.11
CA ILE A 56 47.41 17.46 -43.66
C ILE A 56 46.12 17.73 -42.87
N TRP A 57 46.27 18.31 -41.67
CA TRP A 57 45.13 18.68 -40.83
C TRP A 57 44.21 19.68 -41.55
N ARG A 58 42.99 19.25 -41.86
CA ARG A 58 42.01 20.07 -42.60
C ARG A 58 41.20 20.92 -41.63
N PHE A 59 40.79 22.12 -42.05
CA PHE A 59 39.94 23.01 -41.25
C PHE A 59 38.65 22.33 -40.76
N ARG A 60 38.06 21.46 -41.58
CA ARG A 60 36.90 20.64 -41.20
C ARG A 60 37.14 19.80 -39.93
N ASN A 61 38.36 19.31 -39.72
CA ASN A 61 38.70 18.52 -38.53
C ASN A 61 38.73 19.39 -37.27
N SER A 62 39.20 20.65 -37.37
CA SER A 62 39.12 21.62 -36.27
C SER A 62 37.66 21.94 -35.90
N VAL A 63 36.80 22.13 -36.90
CA VAL A 63 35.37 22.36 -36.68
C VAL A 63 34.70 21.13 -36.04
N SER A 64 34.99 19.92 -36.53
CA SER A 64 34.49 18.68 -35.92
C SER A 64 34.96 18.51 -34.47
N MET A 65 36.21 18.88 -34.16
CA MET A 65 36.74 18.82 -32.80
C MET A 65 36.03 19.81 -31.87
N LEU A 66 35.79 21.03 -32.34
CA LEU A 66 35.04 22.05 -31.59
C LEU A 66 33.58 21.63 -31.34
N LEU A 67 32.90 21.11 -32.37
CA LEU A 67 31.53 20.60 -32.22
C LEU A 67 31.47 19.41 -31.26
N GLY A 68 32.44 18.50 -31.32
CA GLY A 68 32.57 17.39 -30.37
C GLY A 68 32.76 17.89 -28.93
N LEU A 69 33.58 18.91 -28.72
CA LEU A 69 33.79 19.54 -27.42
C LEU A 69 32.48 20.15 -26.88
N PHE A 70 31.76 20.93 -27.70
CA PHE A 70 30.46 21.48 -27.30
C PHE A 70 29.43 20.40 -26.99
N ALA A 71 29.38 19.35 -27.81
CA ALA A 71 28.50 18.21 -27.55
C ALA A 71 28.83 17.52 -26.21
N SER A 72 30.12 17.31 -25.90
CA SER A 72 30.54 16.76 -24.61
C SER A 72 30.20 17.66 -23.43
N PHE A 73 30.34 18.98 -23.61
CA PHE A 73 30.00 19.95 -22.57
C PHE A 73 28.49 19.98 -22.32
N ALA A 74 27.69 20.00 -23.38
CA ALA A 74 26.23 19.93 -23.28
C ALA A 74 25.78 18.62 -22.64
N ALA A 75 26.39 17.49 -23.00
CA ALA A 75 26.13 16.20 -22.36
C ALA A 75 26.49 16.21 -20.87
N GLY A 76 27.60 16.86 -20.49
CA GLY A 76 28.00 17.02 -19.09
C GLY A 76 27.00 17.85 -18.28
N LEU A 77 26.53 18.98 -18.80
CA LEU A 77 25.49 19.80 -18.16
C LEU A 77 24.17 19.04 -18.02
N ALA A 78 23.76 18.31 -19.07
CA ALA A 78 22.57 17.47 -19.02
C ALA A 78 22.72 16.37 -17.95
N PHE A 79 23.89 15.72 -17.87
CA PHE A 79 24.18 14.72 -16.86
C PHE A 79 24.10 15.29 -15.44
N VAL A 80 24.76 16.42 -15.16
CA VAL A 80 24.68 17.09 -13.86
C VAL A 80 23.23 17.45 -13.49
N GLY A 81 22.46 17.95 -14.46
CA GLY A 81 21.04 18.22 -14.29
C GLY A 81 20.25 16.97 -13.92
N THR A 82 20.45 15.86 -14.64
CA THR A 82 19.76 14.59 -14.32
C THR A 82 20.16 14.04 -12.96
N VAL A 83 21.44 14.03 -12.61
CA VAL A 83 21.93 13.56 -11.29
C VAL A 83 21.35 14.41 -10.17
N HIS A 84 21.32 15.73 -10.34
CA HIS A 84 20.71 16.64 -9.36
C HIS A 84 19.20 16.36 -9.20
N GLN A 85 18.46 16.20 -10.30
CA GLN A 85 17.02 15.91 -10.27
C GLN A 85 16.73 14.54 -9.62
N VAL A 86 17.51 13.51 -9.96
CA VAL A 86 17.41 12.18 -9.34
C VAL A 86 17.75 12.24 -7.86
N GLY A 87 18.79 12.98 -7.48
CA GLY A 87 19.16 13.20 -6.07
C GLY A 87 18.05 13.89 -5.28
N TRP A 88 17.43 14.93 -5.85
CA TRP A 88 16.29 15.61 -5.24
C TRP A 88 15.08 14.67 -5.09
N LEU A 89 14.73 13.91 -6.14
CA LEU A 89 13.65 12.92 -6.10
C LEU A 89 13.92 11.79 -5.09
N ALA A 90 15.19 11.36 -4.95
CA ALA A 90 15.57 10.33 -3.98
C ALA A 90 15.52 10.82 -2.53
N GLN A 91 15.54 12.14 -2.31
CA GLN A 91 15.43 12.74 -0.98
C GLN A 91 13.99 13.15 -0.63
N GLU A 92 13.07 13.16 -1.60
CA GLU A 92 11.67 13.53 -1.39
C GLU A 92 10.91 12.46 -0.56
N PRO A 93 10.58 12.74 0.72
CA PRO A 93 9.99 11.73 1.62
C PRO A 93 8.60 11.28 1.17
N LYS A 94 7.88 12.14 0.44
CA LYS A 94 6.49 11.90 0.03
C LYS A 94 6.36 10.71 -0.93
N ILE A 95 7.34 10.48 -1.81
CA ILE A 95 7.32 9.40 -2.79
C ILE A 95 7.44 8.05 -2.08
N PHE A 96 8.43 7.90 -1.19
CA PHE A 96 8.64 6.67 -0.44
C PHE A 96 7.50 6.37 0.54
N HIS A 97 6.98 7.40 1.23
CA HIS A 97 5.80 7.21 2.09
C HIS A 97 4.57 6.79 1.29
N GLY A 98 4.29 7.39 0.13
CA GLY A 98 3.16 6.99 -0.72
C GLY A 98 3.24 5.56 -1.24
N MET A 99 4.44 5.11 -1.65
CA MET A 99 4.67 3.72 -2.07
C MET A 99 4.46 2.72 -0.92
N ARG A 100 4.95 3.06 0.28
CA ARG A 100 4.78 2.22 1.47
C ARG A 100 3.32 2.14 1.88
N ASP A 101 2.61 3.26 1.96
CA ASP A 101 1.18 3.28 2.30
C ASP A 101 0.36 2.42 1.32
N ALA A 102 0.66 2.51 0.01
CA ALA A 102 0.02 1.68 -1.01
C ALA A 102 0.36 0.18 -0.86
N SER A 103 1.61 -0.15 -0.54
CA SER A 103 2.05 -1.52 -0.29
C SER A 103 1.38 -2.11 0.96
N ASP A 104 1.32 -1.35 2.05
CA ASP A 104 0.71 -1.78 3.31
C ASP A 104 -0.80 -1.98 3.14
N ARG A 105 -1.45 -1.08 2.42
CA ARG A 105 -2.87 -1.22 2.05
C ARG A 105 -3.10 -2.47 1.21
N THR A 106 -2.21 -2.76 0.27
CA THR A 106 -2.30 -4.00 -0.54
C THR A 106 -2.10 -5.24 0.32
N SER A 107 -1.13 -5.23 1.24
CA SER A 107 -0.91 -6.33 2.19
C SER A 107 -2.12 -6.54 3.10
N SER A 108 -2.72 -5.47 3.62
CA SER A 108 -3.93 -5.53 4.46
C SER A 108 -5.12 -6.11 3.69
N ARG A 109 -5.31 -5.68 2.43
CA ARG A 109 -6.32 -6.26 1.52
C ARG A 109 -6.09 -7.76 1.29
N ASN A 110 -4.84 -8.17 1.10
CA ASN A 110 -4.50 -9.58 0.90
C ASN A 110 -4.77 -10.40 2.17
N ASN A 111 -4.50 -9.85 3.36
CA ASN A 111 -4.82 -10.49 4.63
C ASN A 111 -6.33 -10.71 4.81
N LEU A 112 -7.15 -9.70 4.48
CA LEU A 112 -8.61 -9.83 4.43
C LEU A 112 -9.05 -10.93 3.46
N PHE A 113 -8.48 -10.95 2.26
CA PHE A 113 -8.77 -11.98 1.26
C PHE A 113 -8.38 -13.39 1.74
N SER A 114 -7.22 -13.56 2.37
CA SER A 114 -6.80 -14.84 2.97
C SER A 114 -7.76 -15.32 4.06
N MET A 115 -8.26 -14.42 4.91
CA MET A 115 -9.30 -14.74 5.90
C MET A 115 -10.63 -15.11 5.24
N GLY A 116 -11.01 -14.44 4.15
CA GLY A 116 -12.19 -14.78 3.35
C GLY A 116 -12.10 -16.18 2.77
N LEU A 117 -10.99 -16.49 2.09
CA LEU A 117 -10.73 -17.83 1.56
C LEU A 117 -10.80 -18.91 2.65
N ALA A 118 -10.19 -18.63 3.81
CA ALA A 118 -10.25 -19.53 4.96
C ALA A 118 -11.68 -19.74 5.48
N ALA A 119 -12.47 -18.67 5.55
CA ALA A 119 -13.87 -18.74 5.97
C ALA A 119 -14.73 -19.54 4.98
N HIS A 120 -14.47 -19.43 3.68
CA HIS A 120 -15.13 -20.26 2.66
C HIS A 120 -14.71 -21.73 2.72
N ASN A 121 -13.42 -22.02 2.90
CA ASN A 121 -12.96 -23.40 3.09
C ASN A 121 -13.54 -24.02 4.38
N TYR A 122 -13.72 -23.21 5.43
CA TYR A 122 -14.45 -23.60 6.62
C TYR A 122 -15.91 -23.91 6.25
N HIS A 123 -16.60 -22.99 5.58
CA HIS A 123 -17.96 -23.20 5.14
C HIS A 123 -18.13 -24.49 4.32
N ASP A 124 -17.24 -24.78 3.37
CA ASP A 124 -17.33 -26.00 2.55
C ASP A 124 -17.24 -27.30 3.38
N ARG A 125 -16.56 -27.25 4.52
CA ARG A 125 -16.41 -28.39 5.42
C ARG A 125 -17.58 -28.56 6.39
N TRP A 126 -18.18 -27.47 6.87
CA TRP A 126 -19.20 -27.50 7.92
C TRP A 126 -20.58 -26.99 7.52
N ASN A 127 -20.75 -26.45 6.30
CA ASN A 127 -21.96 -25.81 5.75
C ASN A 127 -22.42 -24.54 6.48
N PHE A 128 -21.53 -23.89 7.21
CA PHE A 128 -21.76 -22.60 7.85
C PHE A 128 -20.43 -21.87 8.05
N PHE A 129 -20.46 -20.54 8.11
CA PHE A 129 -19.29 -19.74 8.50
C PHE A 129 -19.04 -19.87 10.00
N PRO A 130 -17.79 -19.63 10.46
CA PRO A 130 -17.47 -19.61 11.89
C PRO A 130 -18.41 -18.68 12.67
N ALA A 131 -18.80 -19.09 13.87
CA ALA A 131 -19.47 -18.17 14.78
C ALA A 131 -18.47 -17.11 15.25
N GLY A 132 -18.96 -15.90 15.56
CA GLY A 132 -18.11 -14.79 16.02
C GLY A 132 -17.27 -15.09 17.25
N GLY A 133 -17.73 -16.06 18.03
CA GLY A 133 -16.94 -16.73 19.04
C GLY A 133 -17.79 -17.74 19.80
N SER A 134 -17.13 -18.58 20.60
CA SER A 134 -17.79 -19.54 21.49
C SER A 134 -17.76 -19.07 22.94
N LEU A 135 -18.74 -19.55 23.71
CA LEU A 135 -18.80 -19.39 25.16
C LEU A 135 -18.97 -20.78 25.78
N PHE A 136 -18.23 -21.03 26.86
CA PHE A 136 -18.46 -22.19 27.71
C PHE A 136 -19.61 -21.94 28.69
N ALA A 137 -19.88 -22.94 29.54
CA ALA A 137 -20.89 -22.84 30.59
C ALA A 137 -20.68 -21.58 31.45
N ARG A 138 -21.80 -20.95 31.85
CA ARG A 138 -21.84 -19.70 32.64
C ARG A 138 -21.15 -18.50 31.96
N GLY A 139 -21.04 -18.51 30.64
CA GLY A 139 -20.54 -17.36 29.86
C GLY A 139 -19.03 -17.19 29.88
N VAL A 140 -18.27 -18.21 30.29
CA VAL A 140 -16.81 -18.17 30.24
C VAL A 140 -16.35 -18.08 28.78
N PRO A 141 -15.48 -17.12 28.41
CA PRO A 141 -15.03 -16.98 27.02
C PRO A 141 -14.37 -18.25 26.48
N GLY A 142 -14.87 -18.73 25.35
CA GLY A 142 -14.33 -19.86 24.61
C GLY A 142 -13.21 -19.42 23.67
N HIS A 143 -13.47 -19.51 22.37
CA HIS A 143 -12.52 -19.19 21.30
C HIS A 143 -13.17 -18.28 20.26
N SER A 144 -12.35 -17.42 19.65
CA SER A 144 -12.73 -16.52 18.56
C SER A 144 -12.96 -17.23 17.22
N TRP A 145 -13.72 -16.57 16.34
CA TRP A 145 -13.85 -16.93 14.93
C TRP A 145 -12.49 -17.12 14.24
N GLN A 146 -11.48 -16.34 14.63
CA GLN A 146 -10.13 -16.43 14.06
C GLN A 146 -9.40 -17.72 14.45
N THR A 147 -9.67 -18.25 15.65
CA THR A 147 -9.11 -19.54 16.09
C THR A 147 -9.56 -20.66 15.15
N GLU A 148 -10.82 -20.61 14.70
CA GLU A 148 -11.42 -21.60 13.81
C GLU A 148 -10.87 -21.53 12.37
N LEU A 149 -10.33 -20.37 11.97
CA LEU A 149 -9.72 -20.18 10.66
C LEU A 149 -8.29 -20.72 10.55
N LEU A 150 -7.59 -20.96 11.66
CA LEU A 150 -6.16 -21.35 11.65
C LEU A 150 -5.83 -22.54 10.73
N PRO A 151 -6.61 -23.64 10.72
CA PRO A 151 -6.38 -24.77 9.80
C PRO A 151 -6.37 -24.39 8.32
N PHE A 152 -7.04 -23.30 7.95
CA PHE A 152 -7.29 -22.87 6.58
C PHE A 152 -6.41 -21.71 6.12
N ILE A 153 -5.53 -21.21 7.00
CA ILE A 153 -4.51 -20.19 6.71
C ILE A 153 -3.09 -20.74 6.98
N ASP A 154 -2.86 -22.02 6.74
CA ASP A 154 -1.58 -22.72 6.94
C ASP A 154 -1.07 -22.75 8.40
N HIS A 155 -1.95 -22.61 9.39
CA HIS A 155 -1.60 -22.64 10.82
C HIS A 155 -2.11 -23.91 11.54
N GLN A 156 -2.24 -25.03 10.81
CA GLN A 156 -2.69 -26.31 11.37
C GLN A 156 -1.82 -26.79 12.55
N ALA A 157 -0.49 -26.64 12.46
CA ALA A 157 0.43 -27.04 13.53
C ALA A 157 0.26 -26.22 14.82
N LEU A 158 -0.09 -24.93 14.69
CA LEU A 158 -0.42 -24.08 15.83
C LEU A 158 -1.79 -24.47 16.41
N PHE A 159 -2.79 -24.68 15.54
CA PHE A 159 -4.13 -25.08 15.95
C PHE A 159 -4.13 -26.38 16.77
N SER A 160 -3.32 -27.38 16.38
CA SER A 160 -3.18 -28.63 17.11
C SER A 160 -2.58 -28.49 18.52
N GLN A 161 -1.96 -27.36 18.86
CA GLN A 161 -1.44 -27.09 20.21
C GLN A 161 -2.49 -26.45 21.13
N ILE A 162 -3.61 -25.98 20.58
CA ILE A 162 -4.67 -25.30 21.34
C ILE A 162 -5.59 -26.35 21.97
N ASP A 163 -5.80 -26.23 23.28
CA ASP A 163 -6.83 -27.00 23.98
C ASP A 163 -8.19 -26.30 23.84
N LEU A 164 -8.99 -26.77 22.87
CA LEU A 164 -10.32 -26.22 22.58
C LEU A 164 -11.35 -26.48 23.69
N GLN A 165 -11.05 -27.35 24.67
CA GLN A 165 -11.93 -27.61 25.81
C GLN A 165 -11.68 -26.64 26.97
N GLN A 166 -10.68 -25.77 26.84
CA GLN A 166 -10.31 -24.76 27.82
C GLN A 166 -10.51 -23.35 27.25
N PRO A 167 -10.74 -22.33 28.10
CA PRO A 167 -10.73 -20.93 27.68
C PRO A 167 -9.47 -20.55 26.91
N TRP A 168 -9.60 -19.63 25.94
CA TRP A 168 -8.46 -19.16 25.15
C TRP A 168 -7.31 -18.62 26.03
N PHE A 169 -7.65 -17.99 27.17
CA PHE A 169 -6.69 -17.42 28.13
C PHE A 169 -6.23 -18.40 29.23
N ALA A 170 -6.61 -19.68 29.14
CA ALA A 170 -6.16 -20.69 30.10
C ALA A 170 -4.64 -20.86 30.05
N ARG A 171 -4.01 -21.20 31.18
CA ARG A 171 -2.55 -21.35 31.28
C ARG A 171 -1.95 -22.25 30.20
N LYS A 172 -2.64 -23.34 29.84
CA LYS A 172 -2.22 -24.28 28.79
C LYS A 172 -2.22 -23.66 27.38
N ASN A 173 -3.10 -22.69 27.16
CA ASN A 173 -3.30 -22.00 25.89
C ASN A 173 -2.45 -20.72 25.77
N GLN A 174 -1.76 -20.30 26.82
CA GLN A 174 -0.96 -19.07 26.82
C GLN A 174 0.07 -18.98 25.69
N GLN A 175 0.87 -20.04 25.50
CA GLN A 175 1.93 -20.02 24.50
C GLN A 175 1.37 -19.98 23.06
N PRO A 176 0.39 -20.82 22.68
CA PRO A 176 -0.23 -20.71 21.36
C PRO A 176 -0.79 -19.31 21.07
N PHE A 177 -1.57 -18.73 21.99
CA PHE A 177 -2.18 -17.41 21.80
C PHE A 177 -1.20 -16.23 21.93
N ALA A 178 0.04 -16.46 22.37
CA ALA A 178 1.12 -15.47 22.28
C ALA A 178 1.76 -15.41 20.88
N THR A 179 1.43 -16.35 19.99
CA THR A 179 2.00 -16.41 18.64
C THR A 179 1.36 -15.35 17.73
N GLU A 180 2.18 -14.49 17.13
CA GLU A 180 1.73 -13.55 16.12
C GLU A 180 1.43 -14.26 14.80
N ILE A 181 0.28 -13.97 14.22
CA ILE A 181 -0.17 -14.55 12.95
C ILE A 181 -0.15 -13.45 11.90
N TYR A 182 0.66 -13.64 10.86
CA TYR A 182 0.86 -12.65 9.80
C TYR A 182 -0.46 -12.14 9.21
N TYR A 183 -1.40 -13.05 8.93
CA TYR A 183 -2.70 -12.72 8.36
C TYR A 183 -3.62 -11.90 9.28
N PHE A 184 -3.36 -11.89 10.60
CA PHE A 184 -4.14 -11.11 11.56
C PHE A 184 -3.50 -9.77 11.90
N LYS A 185 -2.30 -9.50 11.37
CA LYS A 185 -1.57 -8.25 11.58
C LYS A 185 -1.63 -7.39 10.32
N SER A 186 -1.57 -6.08 10.54
CA SER A 186 -1.41 -5.09 9.48
C SER A 186 -0.12 -4.32 9.74
N ALA A 187 0.78 -4.28 8.75
CA ALA A 187 2.08 -3.64 8.88
C ALA A 187 1.98 -2.13 9.13
N ALA A 188 0.97 -1.46 8.54
CA ALA A 188 0.70 -0.06 8.80
C ALA A 188 0.33 0.18 10.28
N ILE A 189 -0.60 -0.62 10.81
CA ILE A 189 -1.09 -0.48 12.19
C ILE A 189 0.01 -0.84 13.19
N ASN A 190 0.79 -1.91 12.95
CA ASN A 190 1.86 -2.34 13.86
C ASN A 190 2.91 -1.24 14.10
N ARG A 191 3.16 -0.38 13.11
CA ARG A 191 4.08 0.77 13.25
C ARG A 191 3.49 1.92 14.05
N MET A 192 2.16 2.03 14.11
CA MET A 192 1.45 3.13 14.75
C MET A 192 1.00 2.79 16.17
N SER A 193 0.78 1.52 16.47
CA SER A 193 0.27 1.07 17.76
C SER A 193 1.38 0.83 18.78
N HIS A 194 1.24 1.41 19.97
CA HIS A 194 1.92 0.91 21.17
C HIS A 194 1.03 -0.20 21.75
N GLU A 195 1.26 -1.44 21.34
CA GLU A 195 0.46 -2.57 21.80
C GLU A 195 0.62 -2.75 23.32
N VAL A 196 -0.51 -2.75 24.01
CA VAL A 196 -0.56 -3.13 25.43
C VAL A 196 -0.15 -4.60 25.51
N ARG A 197 0.98 -4.88 26.15
CA ARG A 197 1.49 -6.25 26.34
C ARG A 197 0.58 -7.01 27.28
N THR A 198 -0.47 -7.63 26.74
CA THR A 198 -1.37 -8.55 27.46
C THR A 198 -0.75 -9.93 27.67
N GLY A 199 0.39 -10.20 27.03
CA GLY A 199 0.99 -11.54 26.94
C GLY A 199 0.43 -12.39 25.80
N TYR A 200 -0.58 -11.89 25.08
CA TYR A 200 -1.20 -12.54 23.93
C TYR A 200 -1.05 -11.69 22.68
N ALA A 201 -0.96 -12.34 21.52
CA ALA A 201 -0.90 -11.65 20.24
C ALA A 201 -2.29 -11.14 19.84
N VAL A 202 -2.33 -9.90 19.35
CA VAL A 202 -3.57 -9.20 18.97
C VAL A 202 -3.88 -9.34 17.49
N SER A 203 -5.15 -9.12 17.14
CA SER A 203 -5.60 -8.96 15.76
C SER A 203 -5.83 -7.48 15.43
N HIS A 204 -5.46 -7.09 14.20
CA HIS A 204 -5.77 -5.80 13.59
C HIS A 204 -7.05 -5.84 12.74
N TYR A 205 -7.80 -6.94 12.85
CA TYR A 205 -9.09 -7.15 12.21
C TYR A 205 -10.10 -7.69 13.21
N ALA A 206 -11.36 -7.29 13.06
CA ALA A 206 -12.48 -7.75 13.88
C ALA A 206 -13.63 -8.24 12.99
N GLU A 207 -14.46 -9.13 13.53
CA GLU A 207 -15.68 -9.58 12.85
C GLU A 207 -16.79 -8.51 12.95
N ASN A 208 -17.66 -8.45 11.95
CA ASN A 208 -18.94 -7.76 12.04
C ASN A 208 -19.87 -8.45 13.08
N SER A 209 -20.13 -7.76 14.19
CA SER A 209 -20.94 -8.28 15.29
C SER A 209 -22.42 -8.48 14.95
N ARG A 210 -22.90 -7.90 13.84
CA ARG A 210 -24.28 -8.03 13.36
C ARG A 210 -24.51 -9.26 12.47
N LEU A 211 -23.43 -9.90 12.01
CA LEU A 211 -23.53 -11.06 11.12
C LEU A 211 -23.79 -12.35 11.90
N THR A 212 -23.05 -12.57 12.99
CA THR A 212 -23.18 -13.80 13.80
C THR A 212 -23.46 -13.45 15.26
N SER A 213 -23.70 -14.46 16.10
CA SER A 213 -23.75 -14.30 17.56
C SER A 213 -22.89 -15.36 18.24
N PHE A 214 -22.63 -15.20 19.54
CA PHE A 214 -21.87 -16.19 20.29
C PHE A 214 -22.52 -17.58 20.17
N GLY A 215 -21.77 -18.57 19.68
CA GLY A 215 -22.22 -19.93 19.45
C GLY A 215 -23.32 -20.09 18.39
N LYS A 216 -23.61 -19.05 17.60
CA LYS A 216 -24.60 -19.08 16.52
C LYS A 216 -23.89 -18.77 15.19
N PRO A 217 -23.44 -19.82 14.46
CA PRO A 217 -22.90 -19.63 13.13
C PRO A 217 -24.00 -19.22 12.14
N ILE A 218 -23.59 -18.74 10.97
CA ILE A 218 -24.50 -18.36 9.87
C ILE A 218 -24.16 -19.14 8.61
N SER A 219 -25.16 -19.64 7.89
CA SER A 219 -24.99 -20.30 6.60
C SER A 219 -25.08 -19.31 5.44
N LEU A 220 -24.56 -19.68 4.26
CA LEU A 220 -24.70 -18.87 3.04
C LEU A 220 -26.16 -18.47 2.74
N ASN A 221 -27.11 -19.37 2.99
CA ASN A 221 -28.53 -19.16 2.69
C ASN A 221 -29.22 -18.14 3.61
N GLU A 222 -28.60 -17.81 4.74
CA GLU A 222 -29.10 -16.81 5.68
C GLU A 222 -28.63 -15.39 5.36
N ILE A 223 -27.65 -15.24 4.44
CA ILE A 223 -27.18 -13.94 3.94
C ILE A 223 -27.98 -13.60 2.68
N ARG A 224 -29.16 -13.03 2.87
CA ARG A 224 -30.14 -12.71 1.81
C ARG A 224 -29.93 -11.35 1.15
N ASP A 225 -29.26 -10.42 1.83
CA ASP A 225 -28.91 -9.10 1.29
C ASP A 225 -27.82 -9.16 0.19
N GLY A 226 -27.21 -10.33 0.00
CA GLY A 226 -26.20 -10.60 -1.01
C GLY A 226 -24.78 -10.67 -0.44
N MET A 227 -24.02 -11.70 -0.84
CA MET A 227 -22.66 -11.94 -0.32
C MET A 227 -21.69 -10.79 -0.63
N SER A 228 -21.83 -10.14 -1.78
CA SER A 228 -20.99 -9.01 -2.20
C SER A 228 -21.37 -7.67 -1.58
N THR A 229 -22.44 -7.65 -0.78
CA THR A 229 -23.04 -6.45 -0.17
C THR A 229 -23.18 -6.59 1.35
N THR A 230 -22.69 -7.69 1.93
CA THR A 230 -22.66 -7.89 3.39
C THR A 230 -21.22 -7.88 3.91
N LEU A 231 -20.94 -7.03 4.90
CA LEU A 231 -19.64 -6.96 5.58
C LEU A 231 -19.46 -8.18 6.50
N PHE A 232 -18.34 -8.87 6.37
CA PHE A 232 -17.98 -10.02 7.20
C PHE A 232 -17.01 -9.64 8.32
N ALA A 233 -15.89 -9.01 7.97
CA ALA A 233 -14.86 -8.57 8.90
C ALA A 233 -14.18 -7.31 8.37
N GLY A 234 -13.45 -6.58 9.21
CA GLY A 234 -12.80 -5.33 8.80
C GLY A 234 -11.62 -4.92 9.67
N GLU A 235 -10.86 -3.95 9.16
CA GLU A 235 -9.71 -3.36 9.85
C GLU A 235 -10.14 -2.59 11.12
N VAL A 236 -9.27 -2.60 12.13
CA VAL A 236 -9.42 -1.81 13.36
C VAL A 236 -8.12 -1.08 13.68
N ILE A 237 -8.19 0.07 14.34
CA ILE A 237 -7.00 0.92 14.63
C ILE A 237 -6.75 1.19 16.11
N SER A 238 -7.60 0.67 16.99
CA SER A 238 -7.58 0.93 18.44
C SER A 238 -8.25 -0.21 19.18
N ASN A 239 -8.03 -0.33 20.49
CA ASN A 239 -8.63 -1.37 21.36
C ASN A 239 -8.50 -2.78 20.77
N PHE A 240 -7.30 -3.10 20.28
CA PHE A 240 -7.00 -4.42 19.72
C PHE A 240 -7.28 -5.51 20.73
N LYS A 241 -7.88 -6.60 20.26
CA LYS A 241 -8.14 -7.77 21.09
C LYS A 241 -7.21 -8.90 20.69
N PRO A 242 -6.82 -9.76 21.63
CA PRO A 242 -6.16 -11.02 21.33
C PRO A 242 -6.93 -11.79 20.25
N TRP A 243 -6.26 -12.38 19.28
CA TRP A 243 -6.95 -13.07 18.19
C TRP A 243 -7.78 -14.27 18.68
N GLY A 244 -7.46 -14.81 19.87
CA GLY A 244 -8.23 -15.86 20.54
C GLY A 244 -9.47 -15.38 21.30
N ASP A 245 -9.60 -14.08 21.55
CA ASP A 245 -10.70 -13.53 22.33
C ASP A 245 -12.01 -13.57 21.52
N PRO A 246 -13.04 -14.33 21.97
CA PRO A 246 -14.31 -14.43 21.26
C PRO A 246 -15.06 -13.10 21.15
N THR A 247 -14.66 -12.10 21.91
CA THR A 247 -15.23 -10.75 21.84
C THR A 247 -14.55 -9.87 20.78
N ASN A 248 -13.65 -10.40 19.95
CA ASN A 248 -13.02 -9.70 18.83
C ASN A 248 -13.98 -9.46 17.63
N ARG A 249 -14.98 -8.63 17.91
CA ARG A 249 -16.06 -8.27 17.01
C ARG A 249 -16.54 -6.86 17.30
N ARG A 250 -17.02 -6.16 16.27
CA ARG A 250 -17.42 -4.74 16.34
C ARG A 250 -18.67 -4.50 15.52
N ASP A 251 -19.42 -3.49 15.89
CA ASP A 251 -20.60 -3.06 15.15
C ASP A 251 -20.20 -2.02 14.08
N PRO A 252 -20.33 -2.33 12.77
CA PRO A 252 -20.05 -1.35 11.71
C PRO A 252 -20.92 -0.09 11.80
N ALA A 253 -22.11 -0.16 12.38
CA ALA A 253 -23.01 0.99 12.51
C ALA A 253 -22.51 2.07 13.50
N LEU A 254 -21.41 1.82 14.23
CA LEU A 254 -20.70 2.85 15.00
C LEU A 254 -19.94 3.86 14.12
N GLY A 255 -19.91 3.63 12.81
CA GLY A 255 -19.16 4.44 11.86
C GLY A 255 -17.70 4.01 11.73
N LEU A 256 -17.04 4.52 10.69
CA LEU A 256 -15.65 4.21 10.36
C LEU A 256 -14.72 5.31 10.88
N ASN A 257 -13.62 4.94 11.54
CA ASN A 257 -12.72 5.87 12.25
C ASN A 257 -13.44 6.83 13.23
N SER A 258 -14.64 6.47 13.68
CA SER A 258 -15.51 7.34 14.48
C SER A 258 -15.50 7.02 15.98
N SER A 259 -15.09 5.79 16.34
CA SER A 259 -15.06 5.31 17.72
C SER A 259 -13.86 4.38 17.94
N PRO A 260 -13.24 4.38 19.14
CA PRO A 260 -12.21 3.41 19.49
C PRO A 260 -12.67 1.94 19.43
N GLU A 261 -13.97 1.72 19.60
CA GLU A 261 -14.64 0.41 19.52
C GLU A 261 -15.21 0.10 18.13
N GLY A 262 -15.09 1.04 17.18
CA GLY A 262 -15.57 0.91 15.81
C GLY A 262 -14.53 0.34 14.85
N PHE A 263 -14.90 0.14 13.59
CA PHE A 263 -13.94 -0.20 12.55
C PHE A 263 -13.14 1.02 12.11
N GLY A 264 -11.95 0.78 11.57
CA GLY A 264 -11.13 1.87 11.09
C GLY A 264 -9.87 1.45 10.34
N GLY A 265 -9.39 2.34 9.48
CA GLY A 265 -8.16 2.19 8.70
C GLY A 265 -7.23 3.40 8.88
N PRO A 266 -5.91 3.20 8.94
CA PRO A 266 -4.92 4.27 9.10
C PRO A 266 -4.63 5.02 7.78
N TRP A 267 -5.45 4.86 6.75
CA TRP A 267 -5.12 5.25 5.38
C TRP A 267 -5.39 6.73 5.10
N LYS A 268 -4.49 7.37 4.34
CA LYS A 268 -4.55 8.81 4.01
C LYS A 268 -5.83 9.26 3.30
N ASN A 269 -6.46 8.37 2.54
CA ASN A 269 -7.70 8.65 1.83
C ASN A 269 -8.95 8.46 2.70
N ALA A 270 -8.78 8.37 4.04
CA ALA A 270 -9.86 8.15 5.00
C ALA A 270 -10.78 7.00 4.55
N SER A 271 -10.18 5.81 4.37
CA SER A 271 -10.93 4.60 4.05
C SER A 271 -10.64 3.50 5.07
N THR A 272 -11.47 2.47 5.10
CA THR A 272 -11.33 1.30 5.96
C THR A 272 -11.50 0.04 5.12
N GLY A 273 -10.60 -0.92 5.28
CA GLY A 273 -10.66 -2.20 4.58
C GLY A 273 -11.66 -3.16 5.22
N PHE A 274 -12.49 -3.78 4.39
CA PHE A 274 -13.48 -4.77 4.78
C PHE A 274 -13.38 -6.01 3.89
N LEU A 275 -13.59 -7.16 4.51
CA LEU A 275 -13.93 -8.42 3.86
C LEU A 275 -15.46 -8.47 3.70
N LEU A 276 -15.90 -8.77 2.49
CA LEU A 276 -17.30 -9.03 2.15
C LEU A 276 -17.60 -10.51 2.28
N GLY A 277 -18.89 -10.85 2.37
CA GLY A 277 -19.35 -12.23 2.46
C GLY A 277 -18.95 -13.10 1.27
N ASP A 278 -18.75 -12.52 0.08
CA ASP A 278 -18.30 -13.24 -1.13
C ASP A 278 -16.79 -13.55 -1.14
N GLY A 279 -16.08 -13.22 -0.05
CA GLY A 279 -14.64 -13.41 0.07
C GLY A 279 -13.80 -12.27 -0.50
N THR A 280 -14.42 -11.27 -1.14
CA THR A 280 -13.68 -10.12 -1.69
C THR A 280 -13.34 -9.09 -0.63
N ALA A 281 -12.19 -8.42 -0.78
CA ALA A 281 -11.77 -7.36 0.11
C ALA A 281 -11.91 -5.99 -0.58
N ARG A 282 -12.65 -5.07 0.04
CA ARG A 282 -12.91 -3.71 -0.47
C ARG A 282 -12.54 -2.64 0.55
N TYR A 283 -12.21 -1.46 0.05
CA TYR A 283 -11.99 -0.28 0.89
C TYR A 283 -13.20 0.64 0.79
N ILE A 284 -13.81 0.91 1.94
CA ILE A 284 -15.00 1.76 2.05
C ILE A 284 -14.56 3.12 2.57
N SER A 285 -15.09 4.19 1.98
CA SER A 285 -14.85 5.56 2.43
C SER A 285 -15.37 5.76 3.87
N ASN A 286 -14.59 6.41 4.73
CA ASN A 286 -15.02 6.74 6.09
C ASN A 286 -16.16 7.78 6.11
N ASN A 287 -16.43 8.43 4.97
CA ASN A 287 -17.53 9.36 4.77
C ASN A 287 -18.80 8.68 4.21
N ILE A 288 -18.85 7.35 4.16
CA ILE A 288 -20.03 6.60 3.73
C ILE A 288 -21.29 7.04 4.52
N ASP A 289 -22.44 7.08 3.84
CA ASP A 289 -23.72 7.34 4.51
C ASP A 289 -23.95 6.28 5.60
N PRO A 290 -24.18 6.67 6.87
CA PRO A 290 -24.44 5.74 7.96
C PRO A 290 -25.57 4.75 7.69
N LYS A 291 -26.58 5.11 6.87
CA LYS A 291 -27.64 4.20 6.45
C LYS A 291 -27.14 3.09 5.54
N ILE A 292 -26.28 3.45 4.57
CA ILE A 292 -25.65 2.48 3.67
C ILE A 292 -24.73 1.56 4.48
N LEU A 293 -23.89 2.11 5.35
CA LEU A 293 -23.01 1.31 6.19
C LEU A 293 -23.78 0.32 7.09
N LYS A 294 -24.92 0.76 7.63
CA LYS A 294 -25.81 -0.10 8.42
C LYS A 294 -26.44 -1.21 7.59
N ALA A 295 -26.89 -0.91 6.37
CA ALA A 295 -27.42 -1.91 5.43
C ALA A 295 -26.36 -2.97 5.07
N LEU A 296 -25.13 -2.53 4.78
CA LEU A 296 -24.02 -3.45 4.51
C LEU A 296 -23.68 -4.34 5.72
N ALA A 297 -24.04 -3.93 6.93
CA ALA A 297 -23.70 -4.67 8.15
C ALA A 297 -24.67 -5.81 8.48
N THR A 298 -25.84 -5.91 7.83
CA THR A 298 -26.85 -6.93 8.12
C THR A 298 -26.88 -8.03 7.06
N PRO A 299 -27.28 -9.26 7.44
CA PRO A 299 -27.43 -10.36 6.47
C PRO A 299 -28.80 -10.41 5.77
N ASP A 300 -29.87 -9.85 6.36
CA ASP A 300 -31.26 -9.95 5.87
C ASP A 300 -32.08 -8.70 6.28
N GLY A 301 -31.56 -7.52 6.01
CA GLY A 301 -32.20 -6.22 6.24
C GLY A 301 -33.12 -5.77 5.10
N GLY A 302 -32.87 -6.26 3.87
CA GLY A 302 -33.69 -5.98 2.68
C GLY A 302 -33.50 -4.58 2.10
N GLU A 303 -32.54 -3.79 2.58
CA GLU A 303 -32.26 -2.46 2.04
C GLU A 303 -31.47 -2.53 0.74
N ALA A 304 -31.88 -1.74 -0.26
CA ALA A 304 -31.14 -1.63 -1.52
C ALA A 304 -29.84 -0.84 -1.30
N VAL A 305 -28.71 -1.47 -1.62
CA VAL A 305 -27.37 -0.87 -1.52
C VAL A 305 -26.82 -0.61 -2.92
N GLY A 306 -26.45 0.66 -3.20
CA GLY A 306 -25.83 1.07 -4.47
C GLY A 306 -24.33 0.78 -4.52
N GLU A 307 -23.57 1.49 -5.36
CA GLU A 307 -22.11 1.46 -5.27
C GLU A 307 -21.63 2.23 -4.03
N PHE A 308 -20.63 1.68 -3.31
CA PHE A 308 -20.09 2.19 -2.05
C PHE A 308 -18.57 2.03 -1.96
#